data_AF-A0A2I0VUR5-F1
#
_entry.id   AF-A0A2I0VUR5-F1
#
_cell.length_a   1.000
_cell.length_b   1.000
_cell.length_c   1.000
_cell.angle_alpha   90.00
_cell.angle_beta   90.00
_cell.angle_gamma   90.00
#
_symmetry.space_group_name_H-M   'P 1'
#
loop_
_entity.id
_entity.type
_entity.pdbx_description
1 polymer ?
#
loop_
_entity_poly.entity_id
_entity_poly.type
_entity_poly.pdbx_seq_one_letter_code
_entity_poly.pdbx_strand_id
1 'polypeptide(L)'
;MVVFHDPGAVPVGWQPALKGTYSALENSVILADHIAIDAGESDFSSAEGSGRRPSIRYCSQRCVLKMDHHCVWVVNCVGARNYKFFLLFLTILDSLALLPHFIKFFGDARNHSGSPGNLAVTFLSFGKPG
;
A
#
# COMPACT_ATOMS: atom_id res chain seq x y z
N MET A 1 3.34 8.29 -12.66
CA MET A 1 3.92 9.04 -11.51
C MET A 1 2.83 9.29 -10.49
N VAL A 2 3.06 9.01 -9.20
CA VAL A 2 2.02 9.01 -8.14
C VAL A 2 1.18 10.31 -8.09
N VAL A 3 1.77 11.46 -8.42
CA VAL A 3 1.09 12.76 -8.48
C VAL A 3 -0.12 12.75 -9.43
N PHE A 4 0.00 12.10 -10.60
CA PHE A 4 -1.05 12.10 -11.63
C PHE A 4 -1.97 10.88 -11.57
N HIS A 5 -1.71 9.92 -10.66
CA HIS A 5 -2.56 8.74 -10.54
C HIS A 5 -3.65 8.94 -9.49
N ASP A 6 -4.88 8.68 -9.90
CA ASP A 6 -6.02 8.67 -9.01
C ASP A 6 -5.86 7.57 -7.92
N PRO A 7 -6.01 7.89 -6.63
CA PRO A 7 -5.92 6.92 -5.53
C PRO A 7 -7.09 5.94 -5.46
N GLY A 8 -8.12 6.11 -6.29
CA GLY A 8 -9.33 5.32 -6.30
C GLY A 8 -10.47 6.02 -5.59
N ALA A 9 -11.68 5.68 -6.03
CA ALA A 9 -12.93 6.08 -5.41
C ALA A 9 -13.69 4.83 -4.93
N VAL A 10 -14.66 5.05 -4.06
CA VAL A 10 -15.62 4.00 -3.69
C VAL A 10 -16.60 3.82 -4.86
N PRO A 11 -16.83 2.59 -5.35
CA PRO A 11 -17.78 2.36 -6.45
C PRO A 11 -19.21 2.72 -6.02
N VAL A 12 -20.01 3.17 -6.99
CA VAL A 12 -21.43 3.52 -6.77
C VAL A 12 -22.19 2.26 -6.34
N GLY A 13 -22.95 2.35 -5.24
CA GLY A 13 -23.66 1.20 -4.68
C GLY A 13 -22.84 0.33 -3.72
N TRP A 14 -21.61 0.72 -3.38
CA TRP A 14 -20.82 0.00 -2.38
C TRP A 14 -21.50 0.01 -1.02
N GLN A 15 -21.70 -1.17 -0.44
CA GLN A 15 -22.20 -1.35 0.92
C GLN A 15 -21.16 -2.08 1.78
N PRO A 16 -20.94 -1.68 3.05
CA PRO A 16 -20.10 -2.43 3.95
C PRO A 16 -20.70 -3.82 4.16
N ALA A 17 -19.92 -4.88 3.90
CA ALA A 17 -20.32 -6.24 4.22
C ALA A 17 -20.42 -6.38 5.75
N LEU A 18 -21.63 -6.26 6.29
CA LEU A 18 -21.95 -6.62 7.67
C LEU A 18 -21.95 -8.16 7.74
N LYS A 19 -20.80 -8.75 8.08
CA LYS A 19 -20.77 -10.15 8.54
C LYS A 19 -21.49 -10.20 9.89
N GLY A 20 -22.62 -10.90 9.90
CA GLY A 20 -23.59 -10.86 10.99
C GLY A 20 -23.07 -11.41 12.31
N THR A 21 -23.46 -10.70 13.37
CA THR A 21 -23.93 -11.31 14.62
C THR A 21 -25.17 -10.52 15.06
N TYR A 22 -26.26 -10.69 14.32
CA TYR A 22 -27.59 -10.19 14.71
C TYR A 22 -28.32 -11.22 15.59
N SER A 23 -27.62 -11.87 16.52
CA SER A 23 -28.24 -12.83 17.47
C SER A 23 -28.28 -12.31 18.90
N ALA A 24 -28.18 -11.00 19.14
CA ALA A 24 -28.30 -10.44 20.50
C ALA A 24 -28.91 -9.03 20.56
N LEU A 25 -29.69 -8.61 19.56
CA LEU A 25 -30.52 -7.40 19.67
C LEU A 25 -31.76 -7.51 18.79
N GLU A 26 -32.52 -8.60 18.98
CA GLU A 26 -33.94 -8.59 18.63
C GLU A 26 -34.63 -7.53 19.50
N ASN A 27 -35.04 -6.41 18.88
CA ASN A 27 -36.23 -5.60 19.20
C ASN A 27 -36.12 -4.13 18.79
N SER A 28 -35.73 -3.83 17.55
CA SER A 28 -36.35 -2.67 16.85
C SER A 28 -36.15 -2.83 15.34
N VAL A 29 -37.18 -3.24 14.61
CA VAL A 29 -38.17 -2.36 13.96
C VAL A 29 -37.88 -2.34 12.45
N ILE A 30 -38.73 -3.11 11.74
CA ILE A 30 -39.42 -2.72 10.50
C ILE A 30 -38.67 -2.92 9.17
N LEU A 31 -39.17 -3.92 8.41
CA LEU A 31 -39.65 -3.81 7.00
C LEU A 31 -38.63 -3.27 5.98
N ALA A 32 -38.25 -3.93 4.89
CA ALA A 32 -38.92 -4.82 3.96
C ALA A 32 -37.80 -5.60 3.25
N ASP A 33 -37.86 -6.90 3.07
CA ASP A 33 -38.74 -7.62 2.16
C ASP A 33 -38.63 -7.19 0.69
N HIS A 34 -38.32 -8.21 -0.13
CA HIS A 34 -38.45 -8.33 -1.59
C HIS A 34 -37.31 -7.91 -2.54
N ILE A 35 -36.66 -8.97 -3.07
CA ILE A 35 -36.36 -9.23 -4.51
C ILE A 35 -35.23 -8.37 -5.13
N ALA A 36 -34.29 -8.84 -5.94
CA ALA A 36 -33.70 -10.12 -6.31
C ALA A 36 -32.58 -9.78 -7.35
N ILE A 37 -31.94 -10.83 -7.87
CA ILE A 37 -31.31 -10.90 -9.20
C ILE A 37 -29.87 -10.38 -9.34
N ASP A 38 -29.02 -11.39 -9.54
CA ASP A 38 -27.75 -11.45 -10.27
C ASP A 38 -27.47 -10.30 -11.26
N ALA A 39 -26.34 -9.62 -11.09
CA ALA A 39 -25.73 -8.79 -12.14
C ALA A 39 -24.25 -8.53 -11.86
N GLY A 40 -23.39 -9.25 -12.57
CA GLY A 40 -22.27 -8.63 -13.29
C GLY A 40 -20.99 -8.30 -12.52
N GLU A 41 -20.02 -9.19 -12.63
CA GLU A 41 -18.65 -8.89 -13.09
C GLU A 41 -18.11 -7.46 -12.82
N SER A 42 -17.43 -7.28 -11.69
CA SER A 42 -16.16 -6.53 -11.69
C SER A 42 -15.29 -7.07 -10.56
N ASP A 43 -14.41 -7.97 -10.97
CA ASP A 43 -13.52 -8.71 -10.10
C ASP A 43 -12.50 -7.76 -9.45
N PHE A 44 -12.77 -7.34 -8.21
CA PHE A 44 -11.77 -6.88 -7.27
C PHE A 44 -11.68 -7.87 -6.11
N SER A 45 -11.68 -9.16 -6.44
CA SER A 45 -11.44 -10.25 -5.50
C SER A 45 -9.94 -10.42 -5.30
N SER A 46 -9.39 -9.68 -4.35
CA SER A 46 -8.30 -10.14 -3.48
C SER A 46 -8.25 -9.26 -2.23
N ALA A 47 -9.36 -9.24 -1.50
CA ALA A 47 -9.30 -9.13 -0.06
C ALA A 47 -9.24 -10.56 0.46
N GLU A 48 -8.04 -11.14 0.41
CA GLU A 48 -7.81 -12.46 0.93
C GLU A 48 -8.17 -12.50 2.42
N GLY A 49 -9.20 -13.30 2.73
CA GLY A 49 -9.30 -14.05 3.98
C GLY A 49 -9.58 -13.32 5.30
N SER A 50 -9.77 -12.00 5.36
CA SER A 50 -10.02 -11.35 6.65
C SER A 50 -11.27 -10.48 6.60
N GLY A 51 -12.26 -10.78 7.45
CA GLY A 51 -13.49 -10.00 7.67
C GLY A 51 -13.26 -8.59 8.24
N ARG A 52 -12.16 -7.92 7.87
CA ARG A 52 -11.89 -6.52 8.18
C ARG A 52 -12.70 -5.64 7.24
N ARG A 53 -13.43 -4.69 7.82
CA ARG A 53 -14.14 -3.66 7.10
C ARG A 53 -13.17 -2.93 6.15
N PRO A 54 -13.50 -2.74 4.87
CA PRO A 54 -12.69 -1.95 3.96
C PRO A 54 -12.49 -0.54 4.52
N SER A 55 -11.23 -0.12 4.63
CA SER A 55 -10.89 1.21 5.14
C SER A 55 -11.23 2.27 4.10
N ILE A 56 -12.33 2.99 4.29
CA ILE A 56 -12.71 4.13 3.44
C ILE A 56 -12.56 5.39 4.28
N ARG A 57 -11.89 6.40 3.73
CA ARG A 57 -11.78 7.71 4.39
C ARG A 57 -12.03 8.84 3.39
N TYR A 58 -12.59 9.94 3.89
CA TYR A 58 -12.79 11.16 3.13
C TYR A 58 -11.48 11.94 3.07
N CYS A 59 -11.07 12.31 1.86
CA CYS A 59 -9.85 13.07 1.58
C CYS A 59 -10.16 14.11 0.51
N SER A 60 -9.89 15.39 0.76
CA SER A 60 -9.98 16.47 -0.23
C SER A 60 -11.25 16.42 -1.09
N GLN A 61 -12.41 16.37 -0.43
CA GLN A 61 -13.75 16.38 -1.03
C GLN A 61 -14.24 15.09 -1.70
N ARG A 62 -13.58 13.95 -1.45
CA ARG A 62 -13.98 12.66 -2.02
C ARG A 62 -13.70 11.48 -1.09
N CYS A 63 -14.42 10.38 -1.27
CA CYS A 63 -14.19 9.12 -0.55
C CYS A 63 -13.14 8.27 -1.28
N VAL A 64 -12.05 7.93 -0.59
CA VAL A 64 -10.94 7.13 -1.14
C VAL A 64 -10.97 5.71 -0.55
N LEU A 65 -10.98 4.71 -1.42
CA LEU A 65 -10.97 3.29 -1.04
C LEU A 65 -9.57 2.85 -0.58
N LYS A 66 -9.50 2.14 0.56
CA LYS A 66 -8.24 1.78 1.25
C LYS A 66 -7.30 2.98 1.30
N MET A 67 -7.84 4.14 1.68
CA MET A 67 -7.03 5.34 1.89
C MET A 67 -5.93 5.02 2.90
N ASP A 68 -4.71 5.40 2.59
CA ASP A 68 -3.55 5.29 3.47
C ASP A 68 -3.30 6.64 4.14
N HIS A 69 -2.98 7.69 3.37
CA HIS A 69 -2.82 9.04 3.89
C HIS A 69 -2.96 10.10 2.79
N HIS A 70 -3.08 11.38 3.18
CA HIS A 70 -2.92 12.51 2.26
C HIS A 70 -1.45 12.94 2.30
N CYS A 71 -0.77 12.84 1.16
CA CYS A 71 0.66 13.13 1.10
C CYS A 71 0.89 14.50 0.49
N VAL A 72 1.34 15.44 1.33
CA VAL A 72 1.61 16.83 0.93
C VAL A 72 2.73 16.93 -0.11
N TRP A 73 3.68 15.99 -0.10
CA TRP A 73 4.84 15.96 -0.99
C TRP A 73 4.49 15.64 -2.44
N VAL A 74 3.41 14.90 -2.64
CA VAL A 74 2.90 14.54 -3.98
C VAL A 74 1.58 15.25 -4.28
N VAL A 75 1.12 16.11 -3.36
CA VAL A 75 -0.12 16.91 -3.43
C VAL A 75 -1.33 16.04 -3.81
N ASN A 76 -1.37 14.80 -3.31
CA ASN A 76 -2.39 13.83 -3.67
C ASN A 76 -2.64 12.86 -2.49
N CYS A 77 -3.83 12.25 -2.46
CA CYS A 77 -4.09 11.16 -1.52
C CYS A 77 -3.43 9.87 -2.04
N VAL A 78 -2.97 9.02 -1.12
CA VAL A 78 -2.47 7.68 -1.42
C VAL A 78 -3.55 6.68 -1.00
N GLY A 79 -3.97 5.82 -1.92
CA GLY A 79 -5.04 4.85 -1.73
C GLY A 79 -4.84 3.62 -2.60
N ALA A 80 -5.86 2.75 -2.64
CA ALA A 80 -5.77 1.43 -3.28
C ALA A 80 -5.16 1.46 -4.69
N ARG A 81 -5.56 2.42 -5.51
CA ARG A 81 -5.24 2.44 -6.95
C ARG A 81 -3.88 3.04 -7.26
N ASN A 82 -3.32 3.87 -6.37
CA ASN A 82 -2.02 4.51 -6.59
C ASN A 82 -0.91 4.11 -5.60
N TYR A 83 -1.20 3.23 -4.64
CA TYR A 83 -0.23 2.75 -3.66
C TYR A 83 1.05 2.17 -4.28
N LYS A 84 0.92 1.35 -5.34
CA LYS A 84 2.09 0.81 -6.06
C LYS A 84 2.99 1.90 -6.66
N PHE A 85 2.40 2.96 -7.20
CA PHE A 85 3.17 4.09 -7.75
C PHE A 85 3.85 4.91 -6.66
N PHE A 86 3.21 5.01 -5.48
CA PHE A 86 3.82 5.65 -4.32
C PHE A 86 5.03 4.87 -3.82
N LEU A 87 4.94 3.54 -3.69
CA LEU A 87 6.07 2.71 -3.31
C LEU A 87 7.22 2.80 -4.32
N LEU A 88 6.91 2.73 -5.62
CA LEU A 88 7.94 2.88 -6.66
C LEU A 88 8.63 4.25 -6.59
N PHE A 89 7.89 5.32 -6.31
CA PHE A 89 8.45 6.65 -6.09
C PHE A 89 9.43 6.66 -4.92
N LEU A 90 9.07 6.09 -3.76
CA LEU A 90 9.96 6.01 -2.60
C LEU A 90 11.21 5.20 -2.90
N THR A 91 11.07 4.03 -3.53
CA THR A 91 12.22 3.16 -3.87
C THR A 91 13.21 3.85 -4.81
N ILE A 92 12.71 4.56 -5.83
CA ILE A 92 13.58 5.30 -6.76
C ILE A 92 14.28 6.45 -6.03
N LEU A 93 13.55 7.22 -5.22
CA LEU A 93 14.11 8.35 -4.47
C LEU A 93 15.21 7.88 -3.52
N ASP A 94 14.94 6.84 -2.73
CA ASP A 94 15.90 6.26 -1.80
C ASP A 94 17.12 5.68 -2.53
N SER A 95 16.89 4.92 -3.61
CA SER A 95 17.99 4.37 -4.42
C SER A 95 18.88 5.47 -4.98
N LEU A 96 18.32 6.57 -5.49
CA LEU A 96 19.10 7.69 -6.01
C LEU A 96 19.86 8.43 -4.90
N ALA A 97 19.29 8.58 -3.71
CA ALA A 97 19.94 9.20 -2.57
C ALA A 97 21.10 8.34 -2.01
N LEU A 98 20.94 7.02 -2.00
CA LEU A 98 21.93 6.07 -1.50
C LEU A 98 23.00 5.71 -2.53
N LEU A 99 22.71 5.81 -3.83
CA LEU A 99 23.65 5.48 -4.91
C LEU A 99 25.02 6.15 -4.78
N PRO A 100 25.17 7.47 -4.52
CA PRO A 100 26.50 8.08 -4.39
C PRO A 100 27.26 7.55 -3.17
N HIS A 101 26.57 7.28 -2.06
CA HIS A 101 27.16 6.70 -0.86
C HIS A 101 27.65 5.28 -1.13
N PHE A 102 26.84 4.50 -1.85
CA PHE A 102 27.18 3.16 -2.31
C PHE A 102 28.42 3.20 -3.22
N ILE A 103 28.42 4.05 -4.25
CA ILE A 103 29.57 4.19 -5.17
C ILE A 103 30.83 4.60 -4.41
N LYS A 104 30.74 5.55 -3.48
CA LYS A 104 31.87 5.98 -2.66
C LYS A 104 32.39 4.84 -1.79
N PHE A 105 31.52 4.14 -1.07
CA PHE A 105 31.89 3.00 -0.23
C PHE A 105 32.62 1.92 -1.03
N PHE A 106 32.07 1.51 -2.17
CA PHE A 106 32.69 0.50 -3.02
C PHE A 106 33.92 1.03 -3.78
N GLY A 107 33.99 2.32 -4.07
CA GLY A 107 35.16 2.99 -4.62
C GLY A 107 36.34 3.00 -3.65
N ASP A 108 36.10 3.43 -2.41
CA ASP A 108 37.07 3.43 -1.33
C ASP A 108 37.51 1.98 -1.01
N ALA A 109 36.57 1.03 -0.96
CA ALA A 109 36.90 -0.39 -0.81
C ALA A 109 37.79 -0.92 -1.94
N ARG A 110 37.56 -0.50 -3.19
CA ARG A 110 38.42 -0.83 -4.35
C ARG A 110 39.80 -0.18 -4.26
N ASN A 111 39.89 1.03 -3.72
CA ASN A 111 41.16 1.74 -3.60
C ASN A 111 42.00 1.21 -2.42
N HIS A 112 41.34 0.69 -1.38
CA HIS A 112 41.97 0.06 -0.21
C HIS A 112 42.04 -1.47 -0.28
N SER A 113 41.62 -2.11 -1.39
CA SER A 113 41.61 -3.57 -1.57
C SER A 113 43.01 -4.21 -1.60
N GLY A 114 44.07 -3.41 -1.45
CA GLY A 114 45.42 -3.91 -1.14
C GLY A 114 45.59 -4.36 0.33
N SER A 115 44.66 -4.01 1.23
CA SER A 115 44.67 -4.45 2.64
C SER A 115 43.63 -5.57 2.88
N PRO A 116 44.05 -6.78 3.28
CA PRO A 116 43.14 -7.93 3.50
C PRO A 116 41.99 -7.67 4.48
N GLY A 117 42.16 -6.74 5.42
CA GLY A 117 41.17 -6.43 6.45
C GLY A 117 39.89 -5.76 5.92
N ASN A 118 39.98 -4.92 4.90
CA ASN A 118 38.81 -4.23 4.36
C ASN A 118 37.91 -5.15 3.53
N LEU A 119 38.51 -6.09 2.79
CA LEU A 119 37.75 -7.14 2.10
C LEU A 119 37.02 -8.02 3.12
N ALA A 120 37.70 -8.42 4.20
CA ALA A 120 37.08 -9.22 5.26
C ALA A 120 35.88 -8.50 5.90
N VAL A 121 35.95 -7.19 6.14
CA VAL A 121 34.82 -6.42 6.68
C VAL A 121 33.63 -6.39 5.72
N THR A 122 33.85 -6.22 4.41
CA THR A 122 32.76 -6.29 3.40
C THR A 122 32.16 -7.70 3.30
N PHE A 123 32.98 -8.75 3.38
CA PHE A 123 32.50 -10.14 3.41
C PHE A 123 31.77 -10.48 4.71
N LEU A 124 32.13 -9.89 5.86
CA LEU A 124 31.44 -10.12 7.13
C LEU A 124 30.12 -9.35 7.22
N SER A 125 30.01 -8.17 6.61
CA SER A 125 28.77 -7.38 6.62
C SER A 125 27.71 -7.92 5.66
N PHE A 126 28.09 -8.58 4.55
CA PHE A 126 27.15 -9.06 3.53
C PHE A 126 27.23 -10.56 3.20
N GLY A 127 28.25 -11.27 3.67
CA GLY A 127 28.57 -12.64 3.25
C GLY A 127 28.25 -13.74 4.26
N LYS A 128 27.34 -13.51 5.21
CA LYS A 128 26.87 -14.60 6.08
C LYS A 128 25.81 -15.42 5.34
N PRO A 129 26.08 -16.67 4.91
CA PRO A 129 25.03 -17.53 4.41
C PRO A 129 24.12 -17.90 5.60
N GLY A 130 22.81 -17.73 5.41
CA GLY A 130 21.81 -18.26 6.33
C GLY A 130 21.79 -19.78 6.34
#